data_AF-A0AAF0EM37-F1
#
_entry.id   AF-A0AAF0EM37-F1
#
_cell.length_a   1.000
_cell.length_b   1.000
_cell.length_c   1.000
_cell.angle_alpha   90.00
_cell.angle_beta   90.00
_cell.angle_gamma   90.00
#
_symmetry.space_group_name_H-M   'P 1'
#
loop_
_entity.id
_entity.type
_entity.pdbx_description
1 polymer ?
#
loop_
_entity_poly.entity_id
_entity_poly.type
_entity_poly.pdbx_seq_one_letter_code
_entity_poly.pdbx_strand_id
1 'polypeptide(L)'
;MTVYPLFGGAISLALEGNYLDASLMRQVPDNQEVLLSHDSDVSVILEVLQCVAPGTDKAAMEQGVRYHFDSLAHDNSAVASVLDAVDAPESGSAPVGTTPAPATAHGRQTVPKFGKHEDEQAVTIYVALWRLPAKNVDLVLSLNDPTGRVTAAPFRAAAASLRIHDWGLFPDAESA
;
A
#
# COMPACT_ATOMS: atom_id res chain seq x y z
N MET A 1 2.88 -13.82 -12.92
CA MET A 1 2.36 -13.21 -11.68
C MET A 1 1.59 -14.28 -10.92
N THR A 2 1.82 -14.38 -9.61
CA THR A 2 1.07 -15.27 -8.71
C THR A 2 -0.02 -14.45 -8.05
N VAL A 3 -1.23 -15.02 -7.92
CA VAL A 3 -2.38 -14.35 -7.26
C VAL A 3 -2.43 -14.78 -5.81
N TYR A 4 -2.44 -13.80 -4.91
CA TYR A 4 -2.50 -13.98 -3.46
C TYR A 4 -3.92 -13.63 -2.98
N PRO A 5 -4.64 -14.58 -2.34
CA PRO A 5 -5.85 -14.26 -1.61
C PRO A 5 -5.48 -13.55 -0.30
N LEU A 6 -6.10 -12.42 -0.04
CA LEU A 6 -5.86 -11.56 1.11
C LEU A 6 -7.17 -11.39 1.89
N PHE A 7 -7.08 -11.21 3.21
CA PHE A 7 -8.21 -11.08 4.13
C PHE A 7 -9.21 -12.24 3.97
N GLY A 8 -8.72 -13.48 4.07
CA GLY A 8 -9.55 -14.67 3.87
C GLY A 8 -10.11 -14.84 2.46
N GLY A 9 -9.55 -14.14 1.46
CA GLY A 9 -10.00 -14.16 0.08
C GLY A 9 -10.98 -13.04 -0.31
N ALA A 10 -11.31 -12.13 0.62
CA ALA A 10 -12.11 -10.95 0.33
C ALA A 10 -11.43 -10.02 -0.70
N ILE A 11 -10.10 -10.03 -0.75
CA ILE A 11 -9.29 -9.30 -1.73
C ILE A 11 -8.36 -10.27 -2.45
N SER A 12 -8.08 -10.02 -3.73
CA SER A 12 -6.99 -10.69 -4.45
C SER A 12 -6.00 -9.69 -5.01
N LEU A 13 -4.71 -10.02 -4.95
CA LEU A 13 -3.62 -9.21 -5.50
C LEU A 13 -2.66 -10.10 -6.30
N ALA A 14 -2.27 -9.69 -7.51
CA ALA A 14 -1.26 -10.38 -8.28
C ALA A 14 0.12 -9.73 -8.10
N LEU A 15 1.13 -10.52 -7.75
CA LEU A 15 2.52 -10.05 -7.59
C LEU A 15 3.47 -10.82 -8.52
N GLU A 16 4.56 -10.15 -8.89
CA GLU A 16 5.71 -10.79 -9.52
C GLU A 16 6.67 -11.31 -8.45
N GLY A 17 7.00 -12.60 -8.52
CA GLY A 17 7.82 -13.28 -7.52
C GLY A 17 7.01 -14.14 -6.55
N ASN A 18 7.73 -14.78 -5.65
CA ASN A 18 7.19 -15.66 -4.62
C ASN A 18 7.24 -14.97 -3.26
N TYR A 19 6.08 -14.85 -2.63
CA TYR A 19 5.93 -14.22 -1.32
C TYR A 19 5.37 -15.21 -0.31
N LEU A 20 5.90 -15.14 0.89
CA LEU A 20 5.43 -15.85 2.07
C LEU A 20 4.52 -14.93 2.88
N ASP A 21 3.36 -15.44 3.30
CA ASP A 21 2.53 -14.75 4.28
C ASP A 21 3.21 -14.76 5.65
N ALA A 22 3.49 -13.58 6.19
CA ALA A 22 4.11 -13.41 7.50
C ALA A 22 3.23 -13.92 8.65
N SER A 23 1.90 -14.01 8.46
CA SER A 23 0.96 -14.54 9.46
C SER A 23 1.27 -15.99 9.86
N LEU A 24 1.93 -16.75 8.97
CA LEU A 24 2.39 -18.11 9.22
C LEU A 24 3.52 -18.19 10.25
N MET A 25 4.20 -17.08 10.51
CA MET A 25 5.37 -17.02 11.39
C MET A 25 5.15 -16.13 12.61
N ARG A 26 4.33 -15.08 12.49
CA ARG A 26 4.06 -14.11 13.56
C ARG A 26 2.64 -13.60 13.47
N GLN A 27 2.13 -13.06 14.57
CA GLN A 27 0.88 -12.31 14.52
C GLN A 27 1.05 -11.05 13.65
N VAL A 28 0.05 -10.79 12.82
CA VAL A 28 -0.13 -9.60 12.00
C VAL A 28 -1.47 -8.98 12.43
N PRO A 29 -1.58 -7.64 12.56
CA PRO A 29 -2.85 -6.99 12.86
C PRO A 29 -3.97 -7.39 11.89
N ASP A 30 -5.20 -7.51 12.37
CA ASP A 30 -6.35 -7.97 11.56
C ASP A 30 -6.65 -7.06 10.36
N ASN A 31 -6.24 -5.79 10.40
CA ASN A 31 -6.39 -4.83 9.32
C ASN A 31 -5.22 -4.86 8.32
N GLN A 32 -4.26 -5.77 8.48
CA GLN A 32 -3.05 -5.85 7.66
C GLN A 32 -2.85 -7.26 7.08
N GLU A 33 -2.29 -7.29 5.88
CA GLU A 33 -1.75 -8.48 5.22
C GLU A 33 -0.30 -8.23 4.85
N VAL A 34 0.62 -9.08 5.29
CA VAL A 34 2.06 -8.87 5.13
C VAL A 34 2.68 -10.03 4.37
N LEU A 35 3.16 -9.72 3.16
CA LEU A 35 3.79 -10.65 2.24
C LEU A 35 5.30 -10.37 2.17
N LEU A 36 6.12 -11.37 2.45
CA LEU A 36 7.58 -11.27 2.47
C LEU A 36 8.17 -12.01 1.27
N SER A 37 9.05 -11.37 0.51
CA SER A 37 9.72 -12.04 -0.60
C SER A 37 10.59 -13.20 -0.09
N HIS A 38 10.55 -14.33 -0.78
CA HIS A 38 11.41 -15.48 -0.44
C HIS A 38 12.89 -15.26 -0.78
N ASP A 39 13.16 -14.49 -1.83
CA ASP A 39 14.47 -14.42 -2.48
C ASP A 39 15.15 -13.04 -2.30
N SER A 40 14.50 -12.13 -1.58
CA SER A 40 14.97 -10.76 -1.35
C SER A 40 14.43 -10.18 -0.05
N ASP A 41 14.98 -9.04 0.38
CA ASP A 41 14.51 -8.30 1.55
C ASP A 41 13.27 -7.41 1.25
N VAL A 42 12.56 -7.68 0.15
CA VAL A 42 11.34 -6.94 -0.21
C VAL A 42 10.16 -7.41 0.63
N SER A 43 9.40 -6.46 1.15
CA SER A 43 8.11 -6.71 1.80
C SER A 43 6.98 -5.96 1.09
N VAL A 44 5.82 -6.60 0.98
CA VAL A 44 4.58 -6.00 0.47
C VAL A 44 3.53 -6.05 1.57
N ILE A 45 2.88 -4.94 1.85
CA ILE A 45 1.90 -4.82 2.93
C ILE A 45 0.63 -4.21 2.36
N LEU A 46 -0.51 -4.85 2.57
CA LEU A 46 -1.82 -4.27 2.28
C LEU A 46 -2.53 -3.97 3.60
N GLU A 47 -2.94 -2.73 3.80
CA GLU A 47 -3.57 -2.27 5.04
C GLU A 47 -4.90 -1.57 4.79
N VAL A 48 -5.88 -1.88 5.63
CA VAL A 48 -7.17 -1.18 5.70
C VAL A 48 -7.05 -0.06 6.74
N LEU A 49 -7.12 1.19 6.26
CA LEU A 49 -7.04 2.40 7.07
C LEU A 49 -8.33 3.21 6.98
N GLN A 50 -8.53 4.10 7.95
CA GLN A 50 -9.58 5.10 7.86
C GLN A 50 -9.29 6.10 6.73
N CYS A 51 -10.32 6.46 5.97
CA CYS A 51 -10.22 7.44 4.89
C CYS A 51 -9.77 8.80 5.43
N VAL A 52 -8.70 9.36 4.86
CA VAL A 52 -8.15 10.65 5.34
C VAL A 52 -8.94 11.85 4.82
N ALA A 53 -9.64 11.70 3.70
CA ALA A 53 -10.55 12.69 3.13
C ALA A 53 -11.47 12.05 2.09
N PRO A 54 -12.76 12.45 2.00
CA PRO A 54 -13.73 11.77 1.12
C PRO A 54 -13.56 12.07 -0.38
N GLY A 55 -12.73 13.05 -0.75
CA GLY A 55 -12.54 13.47 -2.15
C GLY A 55 -11.89 12.38 -3.01
N THR A 56 -12.41 12.19 -4.23
CA THR A 56 -11.95 11.19 -5.21
C THR A 56 -11.60 11.80 -6.57
N ASP A 57 -11.59 13.13 -6.71
CA ASP A 57 -10.97 13.76 -7.87
C ASP A 57 -9.44 13.56 -7.85
N LYS A 58 -8.81 13.81 -9.01
CA LYS A 58 -7.37 13.65 -9.17
C LYS A 58 -6.54 14.33 -8.07
N ALA A 59 -6.83 15.59 -7.73
CA ALA A 59 -6.07 16.33 -6.75
C ALA A 59 -6.21 15.73 -5.34
N ALA A 60 -7.42 15.32 -4.96
CA ALA A 60 -7.68 14.64 -3.70
C ALA A 60 -7.00 13.27 -3.60
N MET A 61 -6.92 12.54 -4.72
CA MET A 61 -6.23 11.25 -4.80
C MET A 61 -4.70 11.42 -4.73
N GLU A 62 -4.13 12.40 -5.43
CA GLU A 62 -2.71 12.76 -5.33
C GLU A 62 -2.32 13.16 -3.90
N GLN A 63 -3.15 14.00 -3.25
CA GLN A 63 -2.92 14.40 -1.86
C GLN A 63 -3.03 13.22 -0.89
N GLY A 64 -4.00 12.33 -1.12
CA GLY A 64 -4.17 11.12 -0.30
C GLY A 64 -2.98 10.18 -0.36
N VAL A 65 -2.48 9.86 -1.55
CA VAL A 65 -1.34 8.93 -1.69
C VAL A 65 -0.04 9.55 -1.16
N ARG A 66 0.13 10.87 -1.29
CA ARG A 66 1.23 11.62 -0.67
C ARG A 66 1.18 11.56 0.85
N TYR A 67 -0.01 11.78 1.43
CA TYR A 67 -0.20 11.68 2.88
C TYR A 67 0.22 10.30 3.39
N HIS A 68 -0.22 9.22 2.76
CA HIS A 68 0.15 7.86 3.18
C HIS A 68 1.65 7.58 3.01
N PHE A 69 2.29 8.09 1.95
CA PHE A 69 3.75 8.02 1.80
C PHE A 69 4.50 8.75 2.93
N ASP A 70 4.03 9.94 3.31
CA ASP A 70 4.63 10.73 4.38
C ASP A 70 4.40 10.11 5.77
N SER A 71 3.20 9.54 6.01
CA SER A 71 2.90 8.79 7.23
C SER A 71 3.83 7.58 7.38
N LEU A 72 4.07 6.81 6.32
CA LEU A 72 5.04 5.71 6.36
C LEU A 72 6.46 6.20 6.69
N ALA A 73 6.86 7.38 6.20
CA ALA A 73 8.15 7.96 6.56
C ALA A 73 8.24 8.26 8.06
N HIS A 74 7.16 8.79 8.64
CA HIS A 74 7.05 9.06 10.06
C HIS A 74 7.12 7.79 10.90
N ASP A 75 6.34 6.77 10.53
CA ASP A 75 6.28 5.48 11.24
C ASP A 75 7.63 4.75 11.16
N ASN A 76 8.33 4.86 10.04
CA ASN A 76 9.68 4.33 9.85
C ASN A 76 10.77 5.16 10.55
N SER A 77 10.42 6.27 11.23
CA SER A 77 11.36 7.23 11.82
C SER A 77 12.43 7.68 10.81
N ALA A 78 12.00 7.90 9.56
CA ALA A 78 12.90 8.28 8.49
C ALA A 78 13.54 9.65 8.77
N VAL A 79 14.87 9.72 8.64
CA VAL A 79 15.62 10.98 8.79
C VAL A 79 15.60 11.83 7.52
N ALA A 80 15.30 11.20 6.39
CA ALA A 80 15.07 11.86 5.12
C ALA A 80 14.00 11.12 4.34
N SER A 81 13.16 11.87 3.62
CA SER A 81 12.13 11.32 2.73
C SER A 81 12.11 12.15 1.46
N VAL A 82 12.24 11.50 0.31
CA VAL A 82 12.21 12.12 -1.01
C VAL A 82 11.17 11.39 -1.83
N LEU A 83 10.15 12.12 -2.27
CA LEU A 83 9.14 11.60 -3.18
C LEU A 83 9.58 11.82 -4.63
N ASP A 84 9.73 10.74 -5.38
CA ASP A 84 10.26 10.78 -6.75
C ASP A 84 9.13 10.94 -7.78
N ALA A 85 7.98 10.26 -7.61
CA ALA A 85 6.83 10.43 -8.49
C ALA A 85 5.48 10.15 -7.81
N VAL A 86 4.43 10.76 -8.36
CA VAL A 86 3.02 10.51 -8.04
C VAL A 86 2.24 10.41 -9.34
N ASP A 87 1.30 9.48 -9.40
CA ASP A 87 0.35 9.31 -10.48
C ASP A 87 -1.03 9.03 -9.89
N ALA A 88 -2.05 9.72 -10.37
CA ALA A 88 -3.42 9.56 -9.88
C ALA A 88 -4.41 9.50 -11.04
N PRO A 89 -5.47 8.69 -10.93
CA PRO A 89 -6.51 8.66 -11.93
C PRO A 89 -7.30 9.99 -11.94
N GLU A 90 -7.92 10.31 -13.07
CA GLU A 90 -8.80 11.48 -13.17
C GLU A 90 -9.97 11.40 -12.18
N SER A 91 -10.40 10.18 -11.84
CA SER A 91 -11.30 9.90 -10.73
C SER A 91 -10.93 8.59 -10.06
N GLY A 92 -10.82 8.61 -8.73
CA GLY A 92 -10.72 7.43 -7.87
C GLY A 92 -12.08 6.81 -7.52
N SER A 93 -13.17 7.27 -8.15
CA SER A 93 -14.49 6.65 -8.02
C SER A 93 -14.66 5.52 -9.03
N ALA A 94 -15.51 4.54 -8.70
CA ALA A 94 -15.88 3.47 -9.60
C ALA A 94 -17.33 3.06 -9.39
N PRO A 95 -17.96 2.39 -10.37
CA PRO A 95 -19.28 1.81 -10.19
C PRO A 95 -19.38 0.97 -8.91
N VAL A 96 -20.57 0.97 -8.30
CA VAL A 96 -20.83 0.19 -7.08
C VAL A 96 -20.42 -1.27 -7.28
N GLY A 97 -19.68 -1.82 -6.31
CA GLY A 97 -19.20 -3.19 -6.34
C GLY A 97 -17.93 -3.42 -7.18
N THR A 98 -17.38 -2.39 -7.81
CA THR A 98 -16.13 -2.50 -8.60
C THR A 98 -14.96 -1.84 -7.88
N THR A 99 -13.78 -2.44 -7.96
CA THR A 99 -12.56 -1.88 -7.39
C THR A 99 -12.15 -0.63 -8.17
N PRO A 100 -11.96 0.53 -7.50
CA PRO A 100 -11.54 1.75 -8.19
C PRO A 100 -10.10 1.69 -8.71
N ALA A 101 -9.76 2.64 -9.57
CA ALA A 101 -8.37 2.82 -9.99
C ALA A 101 -7.55 3.39 -8.81
N PRO A 102 -6.33 2.88 -8.55
CA PRO A 102 -5.49 3.41 -7.50
C PRO A 102 -4.78 4.70 -7.92
N ALA A 103 -4.51 5.59 -6.96
CA ALA A 103 -3.37 6.49 -7.07
C ALA A 103 -2.10 5.76 -6.63
N THR A 104 -0.95 6.14 -7.19
CA THR A 104 0.35 5.56 -6.84
C THR A 104 1.39 6.63 -6.58
N ALA A 105 2.32 6.34 -5.69
CA ALA A 105 3.45 7.18 -5.35
C ALA A 105 4.67 6.32 -5.13
N HIS A 106 5.87 6.85 -5.41
CA HIS A 106 7.09 6.20 -4.97
C HIS A 106 8.20 7.20 -4.72
N GLY A 107 9.15 6.77 -3.90
CA GLY A 107 10.27 7.58 -3.50
C GLY A 107 11.24 6.78 -2.65
N ARG A 108 12.13 7.49 -1.97
CA ARG A 108 13.15 6.91 -1.10
C ARG A 108 13.06 7.51 0.29
N GLN A 109 13.19 6.65 1.29
CA GLN A 109 13.28 7.02 2.70
C GLN A 109 14.62 6.55 3.25
N THR A 110 15.30 7.40 4.01
CA THR A 110 16.51 7.02 4.75
C THR A 110 16.11 6.73 6.19
N VAL A 111 16.32 5.49 6.62
CA VAL A 111 15.89 5.01 7.95
C VAL A 111 17.10 4.61 8.80
N PRO A 112 17.11 4.89 10.12
CA PRO A 112 18.15 4.41 11.02
C PRO A 112 18.08 2.89 11.20
N LYS A 113 19.20 2.19 11.01
CA LYS A 113 19.30 0.75 11.25
C LYS A 113 19.41 0.49 12.75
N PHE A 114 18.51 -0.32 13.29
CA PHE A 114 18.45 -0.66 14.72
C PHE A 114 18.38 0.57 15.66
N GLY A 115 17.82 1.69 15.19
CA GLY A 115 17.69 2.92 15.98
C GLY A 115 19.02 3.64 16.25
N LYS A 116 20.10 3.28 15.55
CA LYS A 116 21.39 3.98 15.63
C LYS A 116 21.55 4.88 14.40
N HIS A 117 21.80 6.17 14.64
CA HIS A 117 22.02 7.17 13.57
C HIS A 117 23.29 6.92 12.74
N GLU A 118 24.22 6.09 13.22
CA GLU A 118 25.50 5.84 12.54
C GLU A 118 25.37 4.83 11.38
N ASP A 119 24.27 4.07 11.35
CA ASP A 119 23.98 3.07 10.32
C ASP A 119 22.66 3.44 9.62
N GLU A 120 22.68 4.33 8.64
CA GLU A 120 21.49 4.69 7.86
C GLU A 120 21.33 3.78 6.63
N GLN A 121 20.09 3.42 6.30
CA GLN A 121 19.77 2.65 5.12
C GLN A 121 18.73 3.38 4.26
N ALA A 122 19.01 3.49 2.96
CA ALA A 122 18.02 3.96 1.99
C ALA A 122 17.09 2.80 1.60
N VAL A 123 15.78 3.04 1.67
CA VAL A 123 14.74 2.10 1.28
C VAL A 123 13.90 2.77 0.21
N THR A 124 13.70 2.07 -0.91
CA THR A 124 12.76 2.51 -1.94
C THR A 124 11.36 2.08 -1.51
N ILE A 125 10.43 3.03 -1.44
CA ILE A 125 9.07 2.81 -0.98
C ILE A 125 8.13 3.10 -2.14
N TYR A 126 7.25 2.15 -2.44
CA TYR A 126 6.12 2.33 -3.34
C TYR A 126 4.82 2.29 -2.54
N VAL A 127 3.87 3.14 -2.88
CA VAL A 127 2.56 3.24 -2.24
C VAL A 127 1.48 3.27 -3.31
N ALA A 128 0.40 2.53 -3.11
CA ALA A 128 -0.83 2.63 -3.89
C ALA A 128 -2.02 2.82 -2.95
N LEU A 129 -2.96 3.65 -3.37
CA LEU A 129 -4.14 4.04 -2.60
C LEU A 129 -5.40 3.76 -3.40
N TRP A 130 -6.30 2.96 -2.83
CA TRP A 130 -7.71 2.89 -3.24
C TRP A 130 -8.57 3.55 -2.17
N ARG A 131 -9.26 4.62 -2.56
CA ARG A 131 -10.16 5.33 -1.67
C ARG A 131 -11.59 4.83 -1.82
N LEU A 132 -12.22 4.45 -0.71
CA LEU A 132 -13.58 3.93 -0.64
C LEU A 132 -14.45 4.83 0.26
N PRO A 133 -14.89 6.01 -0.22
CA PRO A 133 -15.57 7.00 0.64
C PRO A 133 -16.84 6.48 1.30
N ALA A 134 -17.62 5.66 0.59
CA ALA A 134 -18.85 5.06 1.10
C ALA A 134 -18.63 4.09 2.29
N LYS A 135 -17.39 3.65 2.49
CA LYS A 135 -16.97 2.77 3.58
C LYS A 135 -16.07 3.48 4.60
N ASN A 136 -15.78 4.77 4.39
CA ASN A 136 -14.79 5.52 5.16
C ASN A 136 -13.41 4.81 5.22
N VAL A 137 -13.01 4.15 4.13
CA VAL A 137 -11.76 3.37 4.05
C VAL A 137 -10.81 3.95 3.01
N ASP A 138 -9.53 4.02 3.37
CA ASP A 138 -8.40 4.05 2.45
C ASP A 138 -7.71 2.68 2.52
N LEU A 139 -7.69 1.95 1.41
CA LEU A 139 -6.93 0.71 1.27
C LEU A 139 -5.55 1.09 0.72
N VAL A 140 -4.49 0.77 1.47
CA VAL A 140 -3.13 1.20 1.18
C VAL A 140 -2.22 -0.01 0.96
N LEU A 141 -1.63 -0.11 -0.23
CA LEU A 141 -0.60 -1.10 -0.54
C LEU A 141 0.76 -0.41 -0.47
N SER A 142 1.68 -0.91 0.35
CA SER A 142 3.07 -0.49 0.36
C SER A 142 4.00 -1.62 -0.08
N LEU A 143 5.08 -1.26 -0.79
CA LEU A 143 6.20 -2.15 -1.08
C LEU A 143 7.48 -1.47 -0.61
N ASN A 144 8.20 -2.16 0.28
CA ASN A 144 9.50 -1.70 0.80
C ASN A 144 10.59 -2.50 0.10
N ASP A 145 11.47 -1.82 -0.62
CA ASP A 145 12.62 -2.39 -1.30
C ASP A 145 13.92 -1.77 -0.78
N PRO A 146 14.59 -2.41 0.20
CA PRO A 146 15.88 -1.96 0.70
C PRO A 146 17.03 -2.14 -0.30
N THR A 147 16.82 -2.85 -1.42
CA THR A 147 17.84 -3.12 -2.44
C THR A 147 17.81 -2.13 -3.59
N GLY A 148 16.71 -1.40 -3.77
CA GLY A 148 16.49 -0.44 -4.86
C GLY A 148 16.48 -1.07 -6.26
N ARG A 149 16.14 -2.36 -6.35
CA ARG A 149 16.12 -3.14 -7.60
C ARG A 149 14.74 -3.20 -8.24
N VAL A 150 13.68 -3.07 -7.45
CA VAL A 150 12.31 -3.02 -7.95
C VAL A 150 12.15 -1.73 -8.75
N THR A 151 11.46 -1.83 -9.88
CA THR A 151 11.08 -0.66 -10.69
C THR A 151 9.60 -0.37 -10.50
N ALA A 152 9.16 0.83 -10.88
CA ALA A 152 7.77 1.24 -10.69
C ALA A 152 6.75 0.44 -11.54
N ALA A 153 7.18 -0.19 -12.63
CA ALA A 153 6.26 -0.88 -13.55
C ALA A 153 5.62 -2.14 -12.94
N PRO A 154 6.37 -3.10 -12.36
CA PRO A 154 5.80 -4.23 -11.63
C PRO A 154 4.86 -3.80 -10.49
N PHE A 155 5.21 -2.76 -9.74
CA PHE A 155 4.36 -2.25 -8.67
C PHE A 155 3.03 -1.70 -9.20
N ARG A 156 3.06 -0.89 -10.27
CA ARG A 156 1.83 -0.39 -10.91
C ARG A 156 0.97 -1.52 -11.47
N ALA A 157 1.59 -2.56 -12.05
CA ALA A 157 0.87 -3.74 -12.53
C ALA A 157 0.21 -4.51 -11.37
N ALA A 158 0.92 -4.67 -10.25
CA ALA A 158 0.37 -5.25 -9.03
C ALA A 158 -0.83 -4.44 -8.51
N ALA A 159 -0.68 -3.13 -8.36
CA ALA A 159 -1.79 -2.26 -7.94
C ALA A 159 -2.99 -2.40 -8.91
N ALA A 160 -2.78 -2.29 -10.22
CA ALA A 160 -3.86 -2.44 -11.20
C ALA A 160 -4.54 -3.83 -11.18
N SER A 161 -3.89 -4.85 -10.63
CA SER A 161 -4.42 -6.21 -10.49
C SER A 161 -5.33 -6.42 -9.28
N LEU A 162 -5.31 -5.52 -8.29
CA LEU A 162 -6.08 -5.68 -7.05
C LEU A 162 -7.58 -5.76 -7.36
N ARG A 163 -8.26 -6.75 -6.77
CA ARG A 163 -9.72 -6.89 -6.85
C ARG A 163 -10.29 -7.10 -5.46
N ILE A 164 -11.37 -6.39 -5.17
CA ILE A 164 -12.23 -6.55 -4.00
C ILE A 164 -13.38 -7.46 -4.42
N HIS A 165 -13.45 -8.65 -3.83
CA HIS A 165 -14.49 -9.65 -4.09
C HIS A 165 -15.61 -9.60 -3.06
N ASP A 166 -15.25 -9.32 -1.80
CA ASP A 166 -16.20 -9.21 -0.70
C ASP A 166 -16.15 -7.80 -0.06
N TRP A 167 -17.20 -7.02 -0.32
CA TRP A 167 -17.36 -5.67 0.21
C TRP A 167 -17.88 -5.65 1.66
N GLY A 168 -18.28 -6.81 2.20
CA GLY A 168 -18.59 -7.00 3.61
C GLY A 168 -17.36 -6.95 4.52
N LEU A 169 -16.15 -7.00 3.95
CA LEU A 169 -14.90 -6.76 4.66
C LEU A 169 -14.86 -5.38 5.33
N PHE A 170 -15.45 -4.36 4.70
CA PHE A 170 -15.37 -2.97 5.16
C PHE A 170 -16.62 -2.56 5.94
N PRO A 171 -16.46 -1.87 7.08
CA PRO A 171 -17.58 -1.36 7.86
C PRO A 171 -18.39 -0.34 7.05
N ASP A 172 -19.70 -0.28 7.27
CA ASP A 172 -20.51 0.80 6.69
C ASP A 172 -20.14 2.13 7.36
N ALA A 173 -20.06 3.21 6.57
CA ALA A 173 -19.61 4.51 7.07
C ALA A 173 -20.47 5.10 8.20
N GLU A 174 -21.70 4.61 8.40
CA GLU A 174 -22.61 5.04 9.48
C GLU A 174 -22.39 4.28 10.81
N SER A 175 -21.45 3.33 10.84
CA SER A 175 -21.17 2.47 12.01
C SER A 175 -19.92 2.86 12.81
N ALA A 176 -19.23 3.94 12.44
CA ALA A 176 -17.96 4.39 13.05
C ALA A 176 -18.11 5.73 13.79
#